data_AF-A0AAU9UTC8-F1
#
_entry.id   AF-A0AAU9UTC8-F1
#
_cell.length_a   1.000
_cell.length_b   1.000
_cell.length_c   1.000
_cell.angle_alpha   90.00
_cell.angle_beta   90.00
_cell.angle_gamma   90.00
#
_symmetry.space_group_name_H-M   'P 1'
#
loop_
_entity.id
_entity.type
_entity.pdbx_description
1 polymer ?
#
loop_
_entity_poly.entity_id
_entity_poly.type
_entity_poly.pdbx_seq_one_letter_code
_entity_poly.pdbx_strand_id
1 'polypeptide(L)'
;MPRVRHPPRRKGVYWWSPELADLRKACIRARRSYTHSRRRRIRDEERESQLYAAYNHARATLKLAICRAKEAKRQEMVEGLERDPWGRPYRAALNKLRAQGPPPYGDPPAGLPLRGN
;
A
#
# COMPACT_ATOMS: atom_id res chain seq x y z
N MET A 1 12.24 14.70 -29.74
CA MET A 1 12.28 13.43 -28.95
C MET A 1 11.31 13.55 -27.79
N PRO A 2 10.19 12.81 -27.74
CA PRO A 2 9.24 12.94 -26.63
C PRO A 2 9.86 12.36 -25.36
N ARG A 3 9.92 13.18 -24.29
CA ARG A 3 10.44 12.79 -22.99
C ARG A 3 9.58 11.66 -22.41
N VAL A 4 10.23 10.57 -22.00
CA VAL A 4 9.61 9.44 -21.31
C VAL A 4 8.78 9.99 -20.15
N ARG A 5 7.45 9.93 -20.26
CA ARG A 5 6.55 10.31 -19.17
C ARG A 5 6.79 9.33 -18.05
N HIS A 6 7.23 9.80 -16.88
CA HIS A 6 7.32 8.96 -15.70
C HIS A 6 5.95 8.30 -15.47
N PRO A 7 5.88 6.96 -15.29
CA PRO A 7 4.63 6.30 -14.98
C PRO A 7 4.03 6.95 -13.73
N PRO A 8 2.70 7.10 -13.66
CA PRO A 8 2.05 7.69 -12.50
C PRO A 8 2.52 6.96 -11.25
N ARG A 9 2.88 7.72 -10.20
CA ARG A 9 3.28 7.16 -8.90
C ARG A 9 2.18 6.18 -8.49
N ARG A 10 2.50 4.88 -8.47
CA ARG A 10 1.54 3.85 -8.04
C ARG A 10 1.09 4.26 -6.64
N LYS A 11 -0.21 4.52 -6.47
CA LYS A 11 -0.79 4.73 -5.15
C LYS A 11 -0.40 3.51 -4.31
N GLY A 12 0.31 3.73 -3.21
CA GLY A 12 0.71 2.64 -2.32
C GLY A 12 -0.52 1.81 -1.96
N VAL A 13 -0.35 0.49 -1.85
CA VAL A 13 -1.45 -0.36 -1.39
C VAL A 13 -1.89 0.16 -0.03
N TYR A 14 -3.20 0.27 0.22
CA TYR A 14 -3.74 1.02 1.38
C TYR A 14 -3.27 0.52 2.76
N TRP A 15 -2.79 -0.72 2.86
CA TRP A 15 -2.21 -1.34 4.06
C TRP A 15 -0.68 -1.38 4.05
N TRP A 16 -0.03 -0.86 3.02
CA TRP A 16 1.43 -0.84 2.90
C TRP A 16 2.04 0.27 3.76
N SER A 17 3.06 -0.08 4.53
CA SER A 17 3.81 0.83 5.41
C SER A 17 5.31 0.77 5.09
N PRO A 18 6.07 1.87 5.29
CA PRO A 18 7.54 1.86 5.23
C PRO A 18 8.16 0.75 6.09
N GLU A 19 7.60 0.49 7.27
CA GLU A 19 8.04 -0.58 8.18
C GLU A 19 7.96 -1.97 7.51
N LEU A 20 6.86 -2.27 6.81
CA LEU A 20 6.71 -3.52 6.05
C LEU A 20 7.73 -3.62 4.92
N ALA A 21 8.11 -2.49 4.31
CA ALA A 21 9.14 -2.47 3.29
C ALA A 21 10.50 -2.85 3.87
N ASP A 22 10.83 -2.35 5.07
CA ASP A 22 12.09 -2.67 5.73
C ASP A 22 12.15 -4.11 6.25
N LEU A 23 11.06 -4.61 6.84
CA LEU A 23 10.92 -6.03 7.18
C LEU A 23 11.06 -6.93 5.95
N ARG A 24 10.49 -6.52 4.80
CA ARG A 24 10.63 -7.24 3.55
C ARG A 24 12.08 -7.23 3.05
N LYS A 25 12.79 -6.10 3.12
CA LYS A 25 14.22 -6.01 2.79
C LYS A 25 15.04 -6.94 3.68
N ALA A 26 14.79 -6.93 4.99
CA ALA A 26 15.49 -7.80 5.95
C ALA A 26 15.27 -9.29 5.63
N CYS A 27 14.01 -9.70 5.39
CA CYS A 27 13.67 -11.07 4.99
C CYS A 27 14.36 -11.49 3.68
N ILE A 28 14.41 -10.62 2.67
CA ILE A 28 15.12 -10.88 1.41
C ILE A 28 16.62 -11.02 1.65
N ARG A 29 17.23 -10.16 2.47
CA ARG A 29 18.66 -10.26 2.82
C ARG A 29 18.95 -11.58 3.51
N ALA A 30 18.17 -11.97 4.52
CA ALA A 30 18.34 -13.24 5.21
C ALA A 30 18.20 -14.45 4.27
N ARG A 31 17.20 -14.44 3.38
CA ARG A 31 17.02 -15.47 2.35
C ARG A 31 18.25 -15.56 1.44
N ARG A 32 18.76 -14.43 0.95
CA ARG A 32 19.94 -14.38 0.08
C ARG A 32 21.14 -14.97 0.80
N SER A 33 21.42 -14.56 2.04
CA SER A 33 22.52 -15.09 2.84
C SER A 33 22.45 -16.62 3.00
N TYR A 34 21.28 -17.15 3.35
CA TYR A 34 21.05 -18.61 3.44
C TYR A 34 21.28 -19.30 2.09
N THR A 35 20.67 -18.79 1.01
CA THR A 35 20.81 -19.41 -0.33
C THR A 35 22.23 -19.33 -0.88
N HIS A 36 22.99 -18.28 -0.54
CA HIS A 36 24.39 -18.15 -0.93
C HIS A 36 25.26 -19.13 -0.15
N SER A 37 25.00 -19.30 1.17
CA SER A 37 25.71 -20.29 1.99
C SER A 37 25.57 -21.70 1.43
N ARG A 38 24.35 -22.12 1.09
CA ARG A 38 24.09 -23.43 0.48
C ARG A 38 24.76 -23.69 -0.87
N ARG A 39 25.13 -22.64 -1.60
CA ARG A 39 25.78 -22.75 -2.92
C ARG A 39 27.30 -22.82 -2.82
N ARG A 40 27.87 -22.72 -1.61
CA ARG A 40 29.33 -22.79 -1.42
C ARG A 40 29.82 -24.23 -1.59
N ARG A 41 31.02 -24.36 -2.13
CA ARG A 41 31.69 -25.66 -2.34
C ARG A 41 32.07 -26.33 -1.01
N ILE A 42 32.44 -25.52 -0.01
CA ILE A 42 32.65 -25.96 1.37
C ILE A 42 31.44 -25.52 2.18
N ARG A 43 30.76 -26.50 2.78
CA ARG A 43 29.56 -26.26 3.59
C ARG A 43 29.96 -26.14 5.05
N ASP A 44 29.33 -25.19 5.72
CA ASP A 44 29.43 -24.95 7.15
C ASP A 44 28.01 -25.13 7.69
N GLU A 45 27.74 -26.32 8.24
CA GLU A 45 26.40 -26.74 8.64
C GLU A 45 25.85 -25.89 9.78
N GLU A 46 26.70 -25.52 10.75
CA GLU A 46 26.32 -24.61 11.83
C GLU A 46 25.92 -23.25 11.28
N ARG A 47 26.73 -22.68 10.38
CA ARG A 47 26.41 -21.39 9.76
C ARG A 47 25.17 -21.46 8.86
N GLU A 48 24.99 -22.55 8.11
CA GLU A 48 23.77 -22.76 7.32
C GLU A 48 22.53 -22.82 8.21
N SER A 49 22.61 -23.52 9.35
CA SER A 49 21.52 -23.64 10.32
C SER A 49 21.14 -22.28 10.95
N GLN A 50 22.13 -21.48 11.35
CA GLN A 50 21.93 -20.15 11.92
C GLN A 50 21.29 -19.20 10.90
N LEU A 51 21.77 -19.22 9.65
CA LEU A 51 21.20 -18.42 8.57
C LEU A 51 19.77 -18.83 8.24
N TYR A 52 19.47 -20.13 8.30
CA TYR A 52 18.12 -20.65 8.10
C TYR A 52 17.17 -20.22 9.23
N ALA A 53 17.61 -20.31 10.49
CA ALA A 53 16.86 -19.83 11.64
C ALA A 53 16.57 -18.32 11.54
N ALA A 54 17.57 -17.51 11.19
CA ALA A 54 17.41 -16.07 10.98
C ALA A 54 16.42 -15.75 9.85
N TYR A 55 16.46 -16.48 8.74
CA TYR A 55 15.50 -16.34 7.66
C TYR A 55 14.08 -16.70 8.09
N ASN A 56 13.89 -17.80 8.81
CA ASN A 56 12.57 -18.21 9.31
C ASN A 56 12.00 -17.17 10.28
N HIS A 57 12.82 -16.65 11.19
CA HIS A 57 12.42 -15.58 12.08
C HIS A 57 11.99 -14.33 11.30
N ALA A 58 12.82 -13.82 10.38
CA ALA A 58 12.48 -12.66 9.57
C ALA A 58 11.20 -12.86 8.71
N ARG A 59 10.99 -14.09 8.21
CA ARG A 59 9.77 -14.47 7.48
C ARG A 59 8.54 -14.45 8.38
N ALA A 60 8.64 -14.99 9.59
CA ALA A 60 7.57 -14.98 10.57
C ALA A 60 7.21 -13.55 10.99
N THR A 61 8.20 -12.72 11.30
CA THR A 61 8.01 -11.30 11.63
C THR A 61 7.30 -10.55 10.51
N LEU A 62 7.73 -10.73 9.25
CA LEU A 62 7.09 -10.11 8.10
C LEU A 62 5.63 -10.57 7.94
N LYS A 63 5.35 -11.87 8.10
CA LYS A 63 3.99 -12.40 7.98
C LYS A 63 3.07 -11.80 9.05
N LEU A 64 3.53 -11.77 10.31
CA LEU A 64 2.79 -11.17 11.42
C LEU A 64 2.53 -9.68 11.19
N ALA A 65 3.54 -8.93 10.75
CA ALA A 65 3.40 -7.51 10.45
C ALA A 65 2.40 -7.26 9.31
N ILE A 66 2.40 -8.08 8.25
CA ILE A 66 1.41 -7.98 7.17
C ILE A 66 0.01 -8.27 7.69
N CYS A 67 -0.17 -9.32 8.50
CA CYS A 67 -1.46 -9.64 9.09
C CYS A 67 -1.97 -8.47 9.96
N ARG A 68 -1.12 -7.91 10.82
CA ARG A 68 -1.47 -6.75 11.66
C ARG A 68 -1.82 -5.52 10.85
N ALA A 69 -1.04 -5.21 9.81
CA ALA A 69 -1.31 -4.05 8.96
C ALA A 69 -2.64 -4.17 8.20
N LYS A 70 -2.96 -5.38 7.72
CA LYS A 70 -4.26 -5.65 7.09
C LYS A 70 -5.40 -5.55 8.09
N GLU A 71 -5.22 -6.09 9.29
CA GLU A 71 -6.24 -6.07 10.34
C GLU A 71 -6.50 -4.64 10.82
N ALA A 72 -5.46 -3.85 11.10
CA ALA A 72 -5.59 -2.45 11.48
C ALA A 72 -6.36 -1.63 10.43
N LYS A 73 -6.05 -1.83 9.14
CA LYS A 73 -6.80 -1.16 8.07
C LYS A 73 -8.23 -1.66 7.90
N ARG A 74 -8.51 -2.93 8.23
CA ARG A 74 -9.87 -3.46 8.26
C ARG A 74 -10.66 -2.83 9.42
N GLN A 75 -10.06 -2.74 10.61
CA GLN A 75 -10.68 -2.14 11.80
C GLN A 75 -11.00 -0.66 11.58
N GLU A 76 -10.05 0.12 11.03
CA GLU A 76 -10.28 1.53 10.65
C GLU A 76 -11.49 1.70 9.71
N MET A 77 -11.68 0.75 8.78
CA MET A 77 -12.85 0.76 7.89
C MET A 77 -14.16 0.42 8.62
N VAL A 78 -14.13 -0.53 9.55
CA VAL A 78 -15.31 -0.94 10.35
C VAL A 78 -15.72 0.14 11.34
N GLU A 79 -14.77 0.75 12.06
CA GLU A 79 -15.04 1.90 12.93
C GLU A 79 -15.64 3.07 12.14
N GLY A 80 -15.17 3.29 10.91
CA GLY A 80 -15.75 4.25 9.99
C GLY A 80 -17.21 3.93 9.59
N LEU A 81 -17.59 2.65 9.53
CA LEU A 81 -18.97 2.21 9.27
C LEU A 81 -19.86 2.44 10.50
N GLU A 82 -19.39 2.14 11.69
CA GLU A 82 -20.17 2.34 12.93
C GLU A 82 -20.49 3.83 13.16
N ARG A 83 -19.55 4.72 12.80
CA ARG A 83 -19.72 6.17 12.94
C ARG A 83 -20.66 6.77 11.89
N ASP A 84 -20.69 6.22 10.68
CA ASP A 84 -21.54 6.69 9.58
C ASP A 84 -22.04 5.50 8.75
N PRO A 85 -23.16 4.88 9.18
CA PRO A 85 -23.67 3.64 8.58
C PRO A 85 -23.99 3.75 7.09
N TRP A 86 -24.31 4.95 6.60
CA TRP A 86 -24.66 5.24 5.20
C TRP A 86 -23.62 6.11 4.48
N GLY A 87 -22.44 6.22 5.08
CA GLY A 87 -21.39 7.14 4.71
C GLY A 87 -20.53 6.75 3.54
N ARG A 88 -19.29 7.24 3.59
CA ARG A 88 -18.23 6.87 2.65
C ARG A 88 -17.96 5.37 2.54
N PRO A 89 -17.88 4.58 3.63
CA PRO A 89 -17.58 3.14 3.49
C PRO A 89 -18.74 2.36 2.85
N TYR A 90 -19.99 2.70 3.15
CA TYR A 90 -21.16 2.15 2.45
C TYR A 90 -21.16 2.50 0.95
N ARG A 91 -20.86 3.77 0.62
CA ARG A 91 -20.70 4.20 -0.78
C ARG A 91 -19.51 3.52 -1.47
N ALA A 92 -18.44 3.22 -0.74
CA ALA A 92 -17.29 2.47 -1.26
C ALA A 92 -17.68 1.03 -1.63
N ALA A 93 -18.43 0.35 -0.75
CA ALA A 93 -18.95 -0.99 -1.00
C ALA A 93 -19.87 -1.04 -2.23
N LEU A 94 -20.64 0.03 -2.47
CA LEU A 94 -21.49 0.18 -3.66
C LEU A 94 -20.74 0.72 -4.91
N ASN A 95 -19.43 0.94 -4.87
CA ASN A 95 -18.66 1.65 -5.91
C ASN A 95 -19.22 3.04 -6.27
N LYS A 96 -19.92 3.69 -5.32
CA LYS A 96 -20.53 5.02 -5.43
C LYS A 96 -19.67 6.14 -4.86
N LEU A 97 -18.39 5.90 -4.55
CA LEU A 97 -17.44 6.97 -4.26
C LEU A 97 -17.16 7.78 -5.53
N ARG A 98 -18.05 8.72 -5.84
CA ARG A 98 -17.77 9.73 -6.86
C ARG A 98 -16.55 10.52 -6.40
N ALA A 99 -15.53 10.62 -7.25
CA ALA A 99 -14.52 11.65 -7.10
C ALA A 99 -15.29 12.99 -7.05
N GLN A 100 -15.09 13.79 -6.00
CA GLN A 100 -15.65 15.13 -6.03
C GLN A 100 -14.98 15.88 -7.19
N GLY A 101 -15.67 15.92 -8.33
CA GLY A 101 -15.42 16.91 -9.35
C GLY A 101 -15.80 18.29 -8.79
N PRO A 102 -15.23 19.37 -9.35
CA PRO A 102 -15.67 20.71 -9.00
C PRO A 102 -17.19 20.80 -9.21
N PRO A 103 -17.91 21.60 -8.40
CA PRO A 103 -19.33 21.82 -8.58
C PRO A 103 -19.62 22.16 -10.05
N PRO A 104 -20.63 21.56 -10.70
CA PRO A 104 -20.93 21.81 -12.11
C PRO A 104 -21.39 23.24 -12.39
N TYR A 105 -21.59 24.05 -11.35
CA TYR A 105 -21.91 25.46 -11.43
C TYR A 105 -20.81 26.23 -10.68
N GLY A 106 -19.72 26.55 -11.39
CA GLY A 106 -19.09 27.83 -11.13
C GLY A 106 -20.09 28.88 -11.60
N ASP A 107 -20.44 29.81 -10.71
CA ASP A 107 -21.39 30.87 -11.01
C ASP A 107 -21.07 31.48 -12.39
N PRO A 108 -22.05 31.59 -13.30
CA PRO A 108 -21.82 32.30 -14.55
C PRO A 108 -21.43 33.74 -14.19
N PRO A 109 -20.33 34.29 -14.74
CA PRO A 109 -19.90 35.65 -14.43
C PRO A 109 -21.05 36.60 -14.73
N ALA A 110 -21.49 37.31 -13.68
CA ALA A 110 -22.47 38.37 -13.77
C ALA A 110 -21.97 39.42 -14.76
N GLY A 111 -22.74 39.65 -15.84
CA GLY A 111 -22.56 40.82 -16.71
C GLY A 111 -22.32 40.52 -18.18
N LEU A 112 -23.32 39.95 -18.86
CA LEU A 112 -23.47 40.21 -20.29
C LEU A 112 -24.69 41.12 -20.48
N PRO A 113 -24.51 42.36 -20.97
CA PRO A 113 -25.62 43.25 -21.24
C PRO A 113 -26.42 42.71 -22.44
N LEU A 114 -27.74 42.70 -22.28
CA LEU A 114 -28.70 42.50 -23.35
C LEU A 114 -28.45 43.56 -24.44
N ARG A 115 -27.92 43.13 -25.58
CA ARG A 115 -27.78 43.98 -26.77
C ARG A 115 -29.08 43.87 -27.56
N GLY A 116 -29.86 44.95 -27.56
CA GLY A 116 -31.00 45.11 -28.46
C GLY A 116 -30.55 45.33 -29.90
N ASN A 117 -31.19 44.63 -30.83
CA ASN A 117 -32.12 45.15 -31.84
C ASN A 117 -32.76 43.97 -32.56
#